data_AF-A0A819ACR5-F1
#
_entry.id   AF-A0A819ACR5-F1
#
_cell.length_a   1.000
_cell.length_b   1.000
_cell.length_c   1.000
_cell.angle_alpha   90.00
_cell.angle_beta   90.00
_cell.angle_gamma   90.00
#
_symmetry.space_group_name_H-M   'P 1'
#
loop_
_entity.id
_entity.type
_entity.pdbx_description
1 polymer ?
#
loop_
_entity_poly.entity_id
_entity_poly.type
_entity_poly.pdbx_seq_one_letter_code
_entity_poly.pdbx_strand_id
1 'polypeptide(L)'
;MRQIGWYTLNLLTFPVPKFNAMTSKVTASLPSTFDPNNSSIVSEFNEFFEHFGTHIVVGSTMGGLIWQQDWFESCLLRVTNMTWIREQVALRTPRGLFNLSPYRETTTKMISEEYTKRSEYSLQVMGGTHSSNISQWREWILTVKQKPHAISYDLLPIYRLLPANSDRRRSLEQATLHFRTQADLNERTYIEKIATMPKPPRPQCKKPISKRSLNLF
;
A
#
# COMPACT_ATOMS: atom_id res chain seq x y z
N MET A 1 -9.37 5.64 0.49
CA MET A 1 -9.21 4.40 1.31
C MET A 1 -10.45 4.21 2.16
N ARG A 2 -11.01 2.99 2.21
CA ARG A 2 -12.00 2.56 3.20
C ARG A 2 -11.55 1.25 3.82
N GLN A 3 -11.62 1.15 5.13
CA GLN A 3 -11.25 -0.05 5.85
C GLN A 3 -12.32 -0.38 6.89
N ILE A 4 -12.50 -1.67 7.15
CA ILE A 4 -13.28 -2.19 8.28
C ILE A 4 -12.43 -3.21 9.01
N GLY A 5 -12.27 -3.03 10.32
CA GLY A 5 -11.68 -4.02 11.21
C GLY A 5 -12.77 -4.84 11.90
N TRP A 6 -12.62 -6.17 11.93
CA TRP A 6 -13.54 -7.07 12.64
C TRP A 6 -12.88 -7.75 13.82
N TYR A 7 -11.61 -8.11 13.69
CA TYR A 7 -10.85 -8.79 14.73
C TYR A 7 -9.51 -8.09 14.93
N THR A 8 -8.98 -8.22 16.13
CA THR A 8 -7.59 -7.85 16.44
C THR A 8 -6.89 -9.09 16.93
N LEU A 9 -5.81 -9.46 16.24
CA LEU A 9 -4.93 -10.55 16.64
C LEU A 9 -3.71 -9.93 17.31
N ASN A 10 -3.39 -10.38 18.51
CA ASN A 10 -2.18 -9.97 19.23
C ASN A 10 -1.43 -11.21 19.68
N LEU A 11 -0.16 -11.31 19.31
CA LEU A 11 0.77 -12.22 19.97
C LEU A 11 1.11 -11.61 21.33
N LEU A 12 1.02 -12.44 22.37
CA LEU A 12 1.51 -12.05 23.68
C LEU A 12 3.00 -11.72 23.55
N THR A 13 3.35 -10.47 23.85
CA THR A 13 4.75 -10.03 23.90
C THR A 13 5.44 -10.48 25.19
N PHE A 14 4.66 -10.97 26.16
CA PHE A 14 5.14 -11.58 27.39
C PHE A 14 4.39 -12.89 27.71
N PRO A 15 5.11 -14.02 27.89
CA PRO A 15 6.54 -14.17 27.67
C PRO A 15 6.93 -13.94 26.20
N VAL A 16 8.16 -13.49 25.96
CA VAL A 16 8.64 -13.22 24.58
C VAL A 16 8.49 -14.50 23.74
N PRO A 17 7.83 -14.42 22.56
CA PRO A 17 7.63 -15.60 21.73
C PRO A 17 8.98 -16.18 21.31
N LYS A 18 9.10 -17.51 21.34
CA LYS A 18 10.30 -18.22 20.93
C LYS A 18 10.28 -18.48 19.43
N PHE A 19 11.46 -18.46 18.81
CA PHE A 19 11.61 -18.94 17.45
C PHE A 19 11.18 -20.40 17.31
N ASN A 20 10.66 -20.76 16.13
CA ASN A 20 10.50 -22.17 15.78
C ASN A 20 11.89 -22.82 15.60
N ALA A 21 11.92 -24.15 15.49
CA ALA A 21 13.18 -24.89 15.42
C ALA A 21 14.05 -24.51 14.20
N MET A 22 13.43 -24.20 13.06
CA MET A 22 14.13 -23.79 11.84
C MET A 22 14.77 -22.40 12.01
N THR A 23 13.99 -21.40 12.41
CA THR A 23 14.50 -20.04 12.63
C THR A 23 15.54 -20.01 13.74
N SER A 24 15.41 -20.85 14.77
CA SER A 24 16.43 -20.98 15.82
C SER A 24 17.77 -21.50 15.26
N LYS A 25 17.74 -22.47 14.34
CA LYS A 25 18.96 -22.98 13.69
C LYS A 25 19.61 -21.94 12.80
N VAL A 26 18.82 -21.25 11.97
CA VAL A 26 19.34 -20.21 11.07
C VAL A 26 19.88 -19.01 11.86
N THR A 27 19.18 -18.56 12.90
CA THR A 27 19.69 -17.46 13.73
C THR A 27 20.95 -17.86 14.51
N ALA A 28 21.12 -19.14 14.84
CA ALA A 28 22.35 -19.64 15.45
C ALA A 28 23.53 -19.72 14.46
N SER A 29 23.27 -19.91 13.15
CA SER A 29 24.32 -19.93 12.14
C SER A 29 24.79 -18.54 11.70
N LEU A 30 24.05 -17.47 12.03
CA LEU A 30 24.47 -16.11 11.73
C LEU A 30 25.80 -15.74 12.42
N PRO A 31 26.64 -14.91 11.78
CA PRO A 31 27.84 -14.36 12.38
C PRO A 31 27.55 -13.67 13.72
N SER A 32 28.43 -13.88 14.70
CA SER A 32 28.30 -13.26 16.03
C SER A 32 28.60 -11.77 16.03
N THR A 33 29.32 -11.27 15.03
CA THR A 33 29.71 -9.86 14.86
C THR A 33 29.25 -9.36 13.50
N PHE A 34 28.76 -8.12 13.43
CA PHE A 34 28.43 -7.44 12.18
C PHE A 34 29.52 -6.40 11.84
N ASP A 35 30.01 -6.43 10.61
CA ASP A 35 30.92 -5.41 10.07
C ASP A 35 30.36 -4.93 8.72
N PRO A 36 29.92 -3.67 8.60
CA PRO A 36 29.36 -3.14 7.36
C PRO A 36 30.38 -3.05 6.21
N ASN A 37 31.68 -3.11 6.49
CA ASN A 37 32.73 -3.06 5.46
C ASN A 37 33.06 -4.46 4.89
N ASN A 38 32.60 -5.52 5.55
CA ASN A 38 32.81 -6.89 5.09
C ASN A 38 31.60 -7.35 4.25
N SER A 39 31.78 -7.36 2.93
CA SER A 39 30.71 -7.73 1.99
C SER A 39 30.16 -9.14 2.19
N SER A 40 30.98 -10.10 2.63
CA SER A 40 30.53 -11.48 2.91
C SER A 40 29.56 -11.51 4.08
N ILE A 41 29.92 -10.86 5.20
CA ILE A 41 29.07 -10.78 6.40
C ILE A 41 27.77 -10.04 6.07
N VAL A 42 27.87 -8.90 5.36
CA VAL A 42 26.68 -8.15 4.93
C VAL A 42 25.76 -9.02 4.06
N SER A 43 26.34 -9.81 3.14
CA SER A 43 25.56 -10.71 2.28
C SER A 43 24.82 -11.78 3.08
N GLU A 44 25.44 -12.38 4.10
CA GLU A 44 24.78 -13.39 4.95
C GLU A 44 23.58 -12.82 5.72
N PHE A 45 23.70 -11.60 6.26
CA PHE A 45 22.58 -10.93 6.92
C PHE A 45 21.50 -10.51 5.92
N ASN A 46 21.87 -10.07 4.71
CA ASN A 46 20.91 -9.75 3.67
C ASN A 46 20.12 -10.98 3.22
N GLU A 47 20.78 -12.13 3.02
CA GLU A 47 20.11 -13.39 2.71
C GLU A 47 19.12 -13.77 3.83
N PHE A 48 19.51 -13.58 5.09
CA PHE A 48 18.59 -13.75 6.21
C PHE A 48 17.38 -12.83 6.12
N PHE A 49 17.56 -11.54 5.81
CA PHE A 49 16.45 -10.60 5.66
C PHE A 49 15.56 -10.89 4.46
N GLU A 50 16.11 -11.41 3.36
CA GLU A 50 15.33 -11.83 2.19
C GLU A 50 14.37 -12.98 2.53
N HIS A 51 14.80 -13.92 3.37
CA HIS A 51 14.00 -15.10 3.73
C HIS A 51 13.04 -14.85 4.90
N PHE A 52 13.46 -14.08 5.91
CA PHE A 52 12.70 -13.92 7.16
C PHE A 52 12.14 -12.51 7.39
N GLY A 53 12.59 -11.53 6.61
CA GLY A 53 12.32 -10.11 6.86
C GLY A 53 13.10 -9.55 8.06
N THR A 54 12.86 -8.28 8.34
CA THR A 54 13.52 -7.56 9.47
C THR A 54 12.65 -7.53 10.74
N HIS A 55 11.36 -7.82 10.60
CA HIS A 55 10.37 -7.74 11.67
C HIS A 55 9.43 -8.93 11.63
N ILE A 56 8.87 -9.28 12.78
CA ILE A 56 7.73 -10.19 12.88
C ILE A 56 6.45 -9.41 13.16
N VAL A 57 5.32 -9.96 12.72
CA VAL A 57 3.99 -9.42 13.05
C VAL A 57 3.63 -9.86 14.47
N VAL A 58 3.48 -8.91 15.39
CA VAL A 58 3.02 -9.15 16.77
C VAL A 58 1.59 -8.73 17.01
N GLY A 59 1.05 -7.88 16.14
CA GLY A 59 -0.34 -7.45 16.19
C GLY A 59 -0.88 -7.28 14.77
N SER A 60 -2.17 -7.49 14.58
CA SER A 60 -2.82 -7.20 13.31
C SER A 60 -4.31 -6.92 13.49
N THR A 61 -4.80 -5.89 12.79
CA THR A 61 -6.24 -5.74 12.59
C THR A 61 -6.64 -6.56 11.38
N MET A 62 -7.55 -7.51 11.59
CA MET A 62 -8.10 -8.38 10.56
C MET A 62 -9.46 -7.85 10.12
N GLY A 63 -9.64 -7.68 8.82
CA GLY A 63 -10.88 -7.19 8.25
C GLY A 63 -10.80 -7.04 6.75
N GLY A 64 -11.26 -5.91 6.22
CA GLY A 64 -11.35 -5.67 4.79
C GLY A 64 -10.88 -4.26 4.44
N LEU A 65 -10.16 -4.15 3.32
CA LEU A 65 -9.61 -2.90 2.82
C LEU A 65 -10.00 -2.73 1.36
N ILE A 66 -10.51 -1.54 1.03
CA ILE A 66 -10.70 -1.09 -0.34
C ILE A 66 -9.84 0.14 -0.55
N TRP A 67 -8.84 -0.04 -1.41
CA TRP A 67 -7.91 0.99 -1.84
C TRP A 67 -8.15 1.29 -3.30
N GLN A 68 -8.47 2.55 -3.61
CA GLN A 68 -8.64 3.04 -4.98
C GLN A 68 -7.66 4.18 -5.19
N GLN A 69 -6.95 4.13 -6.31
CA GLN A 69 -6.07 5.19 -6.76
C GLN A 69 -6.43 5.54 -8.21
N ASP A 70 -6.59 6.83 -8.49
CA ASP A 70 -6.85 7.35 -9.82
C ASP A 70 -5.66 8.21 -10.25
N TRP A 71 -5.13 7.89 -11.43
CA TRP A 71 -4.14 8.70 -12.12
C TRP A 71 -4.82 9.36 -13.32
N PHE A 72 -4.47 10.60 -13.59
CA PHE A 72 -5.04 11.29 -14.73
C PHE A 72 -4.03 12.26 -15.35
N GLU A 73 -4.14 12.47 -16.66
CA GLU A 73 -3.26 13.36 -17.38
C GLU A 73 -3.35 14.79 -16.83
N SER A 74 -2.19 15.45 -16.71
CA SER A 74 -2.12 16.86 -16.31
C SER A 74 -2.94 17.80 -17.23
N CYS A 75 -3.26 17.38 -18.45
CA CYS A 75 -4.16 18.11 -19.34
C CYS A 75 -5.56 18.32 -18.75
N LEU A 76 -6.10 17.34 -18.01
CA LEU A 76 -7.42 17.46 -17.39
C LEU A 76 -7.46 18.65 -16.42
N LEU A 77 -6.39 18.90 -15.68
CA LEU A 77 -6.25 20.05 -14.77
C LEU A 77 -6.24 21.41 -15.48
N ARG A 78 -5.95 21.44 -16.79
CA ARG A 78 -5.93 22.69 -17.59
C ARG A 78 -7.26 22.99 -18.24
N VAL A 79 -8.00 21.96 -18.63
CA VAL A 79 -9.27 22.12 -19.37
C VAL A 79 -10.50 21.99 -18.47
N THR A 80 -10.35 21.42 -17.28
CA THR A 80 -11.42 21.28 -16.29
C THR A 80 -10.97 21.77 -14.92
N ASN A 81 -11.92 21.98 -14.01
CA ASN A 81 -11.63 22.32 -12.63
C ASN A 81 -11.52 21.06 -11.76
N MET A 82 -10.88 21.21 -10.59
CA MET A 82 -10.69 20.10 -9.65
C MET A 82 -12.02 19.54 -9.12
N THR A 83 -13.06 20.37 -9.03
CA THR A 83 -14.40 19.94 -8.61
C THR A 83 -14.97 18.90 -9.56
N TRP A 84 -14.91 19.17 -10.86
CA TRP A 84 -15.34 18.25 -11.90
C TRP A 84 -14.54 16.95 -11.88
N ILE A 85 -13.22 17.01 -11.73
CA ILE A 85 -12.37 15.81 -11.61
C ILE A 85 -12.79 14.97 -10.40
N ARG A 86 -13.03 15.60 -9.24
CA ARG A 86 -13.50 14.91 -8.03
C ARG A 86 -14.86 14.26 -8.23
N GLU A 87 -15.77 14.91 -8.96
CA GLU A 87 -17.05 14.32 -9.35
C GLU A 87 -16.84 13.08 -10.23
N GLN A 88 -15.94 13.13 -11.21
CA GLN A 88 -15.63 11.96 -12.06
C GLN A 88 -15.05 10.80 -11.25
N VAL A 89 -14.11 11.08 -10.33
CA VAL A 89 -13.58 10.08 -9.39
C VAL A 89 -14.70 9.47 -8.55
N ALA A 90 -15.58 10.31 -7.99
CA ALA A 90 -16.69 9.86 -7.16
C ALA A 90 -17.72 9.01 -7.93
N LEU A 91 -17.94 9.31 -9.21
CA LEU A 91 -18.80 8.51 -10.10
C LEU A 91 -18.19 7.15 -10.44
N ARG A 92 -16.86 7.06 -10.53
CA ARG A 92 -16.13 5.80 -10.74
C ARG A 92 -16.21 4.88 -9.55
N THR A 93 -16.20 5.43 -8.36
CA THR A 93 -16.24 4.63 -7.15
C THR A 93 -17.62 3.98 -6.97
N PRO A 94 -17.69 2.65 -6.79
CA PRO A 94 -18.97 1.96 -6.67
C PRO A 94 -19.91 2.59 -5.64
N ARG A 95 -21.17 2.81 -6.07
CA ARG A 95 -22.23 3.39 -5.23
C ARG A 95 -22.33 2.61 -3.92
N GLY A 96 -22.35 3.31 -2.78
CA GLY A 96 -22.40 2.70 -1.45
C GLY A 96 -21.06 2.62 -0.71
N LEU A 97 -19.92 2.68 -1.40
CA LEU A 97 -18.60 2.68 -0.74
C LEU A 97 -18.27 3.97 -0.02
N PHE A 98 -18.74 5.11 -0.55
CA PHE A 98 -18.40 6.42 0.00
C PHE A 98 -19.58 7.29 0.39
N ASN A 99 -20.83 6.96 0.05
CA ASN A 99 -22.07 7.67 0.46
C ASN A 99 -21.87 9.17 0.77
N LEU A 100 -21.20 9.90 -0.13
CA LEU A 100 -20.96 11.34 0.05
C LEU A 100 -22.11 12.19 -0.50
N SER A 101 -23.14 11.57 -1.08
CA SER A 101 -24.26 12.30 -1.63
C SER A 101 -25.59 11.71 -1.15
N PRO A 102 -26.37 12.46 -0.34
CA PRO A 102 -27.77 12.15 -0.07
C PRO A 102 -28.68 12.39 -1.28
N TYR A 103 -28.15 12.92 -2.40
CA TYR A 103 -28.93 13.08 -3.62
C TYR A 103 -29.22 11.70 -4.23
N ARG A 104 -30.47 11.26 -4.04
CA ARG A 104 -31.14 10.28 -4.91
C ARG A 104 -31.29 10.89 -6.31
N GLU A 105 -30.18 11.05 -7.04
CA GLU A 105 -30.25 11.43 -8.44
C GLU A 105 -30.73 10.22 -9.25
N THR A 106 -31.95 10.34 -9.76
CA THR A 106 -32.58 9.46 -10.76
C THR A 106 -31.84 9.45 -12.09
N THR A 107 -30.87 10.36 -12.28
CA THR A 107 -30.06 10.44 -13.48
C THR A 107 -28.83 9.55 -13.35
N THR A 108 -28.68 8.59 -14.26
CA THR A 108 -27.45 7.81 -14.48
C THR A 108 -26.35 8.76 -14.97
N LYS A 109 -25.74 9.52 -14.06
CA LYS A 109 -24.50 10.25 -14.35
C LYS A 109 -23.42 9.23 -14.69
N MET A 110 -23.10 9.14 -15.98
CA MET A 110 -21.99 8.34 -16.47
C MET A 110 -20.70 9.12 -16.32
N ILE A 111 -19.60 8.41 -16.06
CA ILE A 111 -18.26 8.99 -16.15
C ILE A 111 -18.09 9.50 -17.59
N SER A 112 -17.60 10.72 -17.73
CA SER A 112 -17.34 11.31 -19.03
C SER A 112 -16.33 10.48 -19.82
N GLU A 113 -16.56 10.35 -21.12
CA GLU A 113 -15.64 9.66 -22.03
C GLU A 113 -14.25 10.31 -22.01
N GLU A 114 -14.20 11.65 -21.91
CA GLU A 114 -12.95 12.41 -21.83
C GLU A 114 -12.14 12.07 -20.58
N TYR A 115 -12.79 11.93 -19.42
CA TYR A 115 -12.11 11.49 -18.20
C TYR A 115 -11.59 10.07 -18.36
N THR A 116 -12.43 9.16 -18.86
CA THR A 116 -12.04 7.74 -19.06
C THR A 116 -10.86 7.58 -20.00
N LYS A 117 -10.77 8.36 -21.08
CA LYS A 117 -9.65 8.33 -22.04
C LYS A 117 -8.32 8.84 -21.46
N ARG A 118 -8.38 9.70 -20.45
CA ARG A 118 -7.21 10.40 -19.88
C ARG A 118 -6.95 10.07 -18.43
N SER A 119 -7.54 8.99 -17.94
CA SER A 119 -7.33 8.53 -16.58
C SER A 119 -7.19 7.02 -16.55
N GLU A 120 -6.35 6.57 -15.64
CA GLU A 120 -6.19 5.19 -15.25
C GLU A 120 -6.61 5.07 -13.79
N TYR A 121 -7.06 3.89 -13.39
CA TYR A 121 -7.35 3.63 -11.98
C TYR A 121 -6.90 2.24 -11.60
N SER A 122 -6.54 2.09 -10.34
CA SER A 122 -6.25 0.81 -9.72
C SER A 122 -7.13 0.66 -8.51
N LEU A 123 -7.76 -0.51 -8.40
CA LEU A 123 -8.63 -0.88 -7.30
C LEU A 123 -8.07 -2.16 -6.68
N GLN A 124 -7.65 -2.05 -5.42
CA GLN A 124 -7.21 -3.16 -4.62
C GLN A 124 -8.24 -3.44 -3.54
N VAL A 125 -8.70 -4.69 -3.47
CA VAL A 125 -9.61 -5.18 -2.44
C VAL A 125 -8.94 -6.31 -1.68
N MET A 126 -8.90 -6.18 -0.35
CA MET A 126 -8.41 -7.21 0.56
C MET A 126 -9.53 -7.65 1.49
N GLY A 127 -9.59 -8.95 1.77
CA GLY A 127 -10.64 -9.56 2.58
C GLY A 127 -11.95 -9.80 1.83
N GLY A 128 -12.80 -10.64 2.43
CA GLY A 128 -14.05 -11.10 1.82
C GLY A 128 -13.84 -12.13 0.71
N THR A 129 -14.86 -12.31 -0.13
CA THR A 129 -14.78 -13.20 -1.31
C THR A 129 -14.42 -12.43 -2.57
N HIS A 130 -13.44 -12.92 -3.34
CA HIS A 130 -13.00 -12.32 -4.62
C HIS A 130 -14.12 -12.24 -5.68
N SER A 131 -15.20 -13.02 -5.54
CA SER A 131 -16.33 -13.05 -6.46
C SER A 131 -17.38 -11.98 -6.21
N SER A 132 -17.29 -11.23 -5.12
CA SER A 132 -18.29 -10.20 -4.79
C SER A 132 -18.07 -8.96 -5.65
N ASN A 133 -19.08 -8.60 -6.42
CA ASN A 133 -19.09 -7.33 -7.14
C ASN A 133 -19.03 -6.19 -6.09
N ILE A 134 -18.04 -5.31 -6.18
CA ILE A 134 -17.83 -4.24 -5.18
C ILE A 134 -18.99 -3.23 -5.17
N SER A 135 -19.77 -3.15 -6.25
CA SER A 135 -21.03 -2.38 -6.25
C SER A 135 -22.06 -2.91 -5.25
N GLN A 136 -21.92 -4.16 -4.83
CA GLN A 136 -22.63 -4.81 -3.74
C GLN A 136 -21.79 -4.75 -2.45
N TRP A 137 -21.38 -3.54 -2.06
CA TRP A 137 -20.54 -3.31 -0.87
C TRP A 137 -21.16 -3.90 0.41
N ARG A 138 -22.50 -3.81 0.54
CA ARG A 138 -23.22 -4.30 1.73
C ARG A 138 -23.18 -5.82 1.83
N GLU A 139 -23.10 -6.51 0.71
CA GLU A 139 -22.96 -7.96 0.65
C GLU A 139 -21.50 -8.33 0.90
N TRP A 140 -20.55 -7.62 0.26
CA TRP A 140 -19.12 -7.84 0.46
C TRP A 140 -18.72 -7.70 1.92
N ILE A 141 -19.17 -6.66 2.63
CA ILE A 141 -18.78 -6.40 4.02
C ILE A 141 -19.15 -7.56 4.97
N LEU A 142 -20.24 -8.29 4.67
CA LEU A 142 -20.65 -9.46 5.43
C LEU A 142 -19.69 -10.63 5.20
N THR A 143 -19.15 -10.77 3.99
CA THR A 143 -18.14 -11.80 3.67
C THR A 143 -16.80 -11.52 4.34
N VAL A 144 -16.44 -10.24 4.54
CA VAL A 144 -15.19 -9.85 5.21
C VAL A 144 -15.11 -10.43 6.61
N LYS A 145 -16.22 -10.44 7.35
CA LYS A 145 -16.24 -11.03 8.70
C LYS A 145 -15.89 -12.52 8.69
N GLN A 146 -16.28 -13.25 7.64
CA GLN A 146 -16.03 -14.69 7.50
C GLN A 146 -14.65 -15.00 6.91
N LYS A 147 -14.14 -14.12 6.04
CA LYS A 147 -12.85 -14.25 5.36
C LYS A 147 -12.03 -12.96 5.51
N PRO A 148 -11.62 -12.60 6.74
CA PRO A 148 -10.89 -11.36 6.94
C PRO A 148 -9.46 -11.48 6.39
N HIS A 149 -8.88 -10.34 6.04
CA HIS A 149 -7.47 -10.21 5.68
C HIS A 149 -6.79 -9.23 6.65
N ALA A 150 -5.49 -9.38 6.86
CA ALA A 150 -4.73 -8.44 7.69
C ALA A 150 -4.64 -7.09 6.96
N ILE A 151 -5.22 -6.04 7.55
CA ILE A 151 -5.28 -4.69 6.96
C ILE A 151 -4.32 -3.71 7.64
N SER A 152 -3.84 -4.05 8.83
CA SER A 152 -2.78 -3.33 9.54
C SER A 152 -1.91 -4.33 10.29
N TYR A 153 -0.67 -3.94 10.56
CA TYR A 153 0.31 -4.79 11.25
C TYR A 153 1.04 -3.96 12.30
N ASP A 154 1.20 -4.55 13.49
CA ASP A 154 2.15 -4.10 14.49
C ASP A 154 3.39 -4.99 14.37
N LEU A 155 4.54 -4.36 14.21
CA LEU A 155 5.80 -5.03 13.88
C LEU A 155 6.77 -4.97 15.06
N LEU A 156 7.40 -6.10 15.36
CA LEU A 156 8.49 -6.19 16.34
C LEU A 156 9.77 -6.60 15.62
N PRO A 157 10.89 -5.85 15.78
CA PRO A 157 12.15 -6.22 15.16
C PRO A 157 12.61 -7.63 15.58
N ILE A 158 13.02 -8.45 14.62
CA ILE A 158 13.29 -9.87 14.83
C ILE A 158 14.43 -10.12 15.83
N TYR A 159 15.42 -9.23 15.91
CA TYR A 159 16.53 -9.31 16.87
C TYR A 159 16.05 -9.26 18.33
N ARG A 160 14.86 -8.70 18.62
CA ARG A 160 14.33 -8.64 20.00
C ARG A 160 13.90 -10.00 20.55
N LEU A 161 13.74 -10.99 19.68
CA LEU A 161 13.44 -12.37 20.06
C LEU A 161 14.67 -13.14 20.54
N LEU A 162 15.87 -12.61 20.28
CA LEU A 162 17.13 -13.18 20.78
C LEU A 162 17.40 -12.76 22.23
N PRO A 163 18.12 -13.58 23.01
CA PRO A 163 18.52 -13.23 24.38
C PRO A 163 19.21 -11.87 24.44
N ALA A 164 18.84 -11.06 25.44
CA ALA A 164 19.29 -9.66 25.57
C ALA A 164 20.81 -9.51 25.56
N ASN A 165 21.53 -10.46 26.15
CA ASN A 165 22.99 -10.41 26.30
C ASN A 165 23.74 -11.17 25.20
N SER A 166 23.09 -11.55 24.09
CA SER A 166 23.76 -12.29 23.02
C SER A 166 24.43 -11.37 21.99
N ASP A 167 25.65 -11.71 21.57
CA ASP A 167 26.37 -10.96 20.51
C ASP A 167 25.60 -10.96 19.19
N ARG A 168 24.98 -12.09 18.85
CA ARG A 168 24.12 -12.22 17.67
C ARG A 168 22.94 -11.25 17.68
N ARG A 169 22.36 -10.94 18.84
CA ARG A 169 21.31 -9.92 18.94
C ARG A 169 21.84 -8.55 18.54
N ARG A 170 22.99 -8.15 19.09
CA ARG A 170 23.62 -6.85 18.78
C ARG A 170 24.00 -6.77 17.30
N SER A 171 24.56 -7.85 16.75
CA SER A 171 24.94 -7.93 15.34
C SER A 171 23.74 -7.88 14.41
N LEU A 172 22.66 -8.60 14.72
CA LEU A 172 21.42 -8.55 13.94
C LEU A 172 20.73 -7.19 14.04
N GLU A 173 20.80 -6.52 15.20
CA GLU A 173 20.32 -5.14 15.37
C GLU A 173 21.11 -4.16 14.49
N GLN A 174 22.44 -4.21 14.52
CA GLN A 174 23.30 -3.37 13.67
C GLN A 174 23.09 -3.65 12.18
N ALA A 175 23.00 -4.93 11.79
CA ALA A 175 22.69 -5.33 10.42
C ALA A 175 21.32 -4.80 9.97
N THR A 176 20.32 -4.84 10.84
CA THR A 176 18.97 -4.30 10.55
C THR A 176 19.02 -2.79 10.32
N LEU A 177 19.77 -2.06 11.14
CA LEU A 177 19.96 -0.60 10.98
C LEU A 177 20.68 -0.30 9.66
N HIS A 178 21.77 -1.01 9.38
CA HIS A 178 22.52 -0.86 8.13
C HIS A 178 21.63 -1.11 6.90
N PHE A 179 20.88 -2.21 6.90
CA PHE A 179 19.95 -2.56 5.82
C PHE A 179 18.93 -1.45 5.55
N ARG A 180 18.34 -0.88 6.61
CA ARG A 180 17.39 0.24 6.50
C ARG A 180 18.04 1.50 5.95
N THR A 181 19.21 1.87 6.46
CA THR A 181 19.94 3.05 5.96
C THR A 181 20.30 2.92 4.48
N GLN A 182 20.70 1.73 4.04
CA GLN A 182 20.96 1.48 2.62
C GLN A 182 19.68 1.56 1.77
N ALA A 183 18.56 1.04 2.26
CA ALA A 183 17.27 1.16 1.57
C ALA A 183 16.85 2.63 1.41
N ASP A 184 16.97 3.44 2.48
CA ASP A 184 16.66 4.87 2.44
C ASP A 184 17.58 5.63 1.47
N LEU A 185 18.88 5.29 1.44
CA LEU A 185 19.83 5.89 0.50
C LEU A 185 19.47 5.54 -0.95
N ASN A 186 19.16 4.27 -1.21
CA ASN A 186 18.76 3.80 -2.54
C ASN A 186 17.48 4.49 -3.03
N GLU A 187 16.49 4.67 -2.14
CA GLU A 187 15.26 5.41 -2.45
C GLU A 187 15.58 6.86 -2.84
N ARG A 188 16.40 7.56 -2.05
CA ARG A 188 16.80 8.95 -2.35
C ARG A 188 17.53 9.07 -3.68
N THR A 189 18.52 8.20 -3.91
CA THR A 189 19.26 8.18 -5.18
C THR A 189 18.34 7.89 -6.37
N TYR A 190 17.34 7.01 -6.20
CA TYR A 190 16.35 6.74 -7.24
C TYR A 190 15.48 7.97 -7.53
N ILE A 191 15.01 8.67 -6.49
CA ILE A 191 14.23 9.91 -6.63
C ILE A 191 15.05 11.00 -7.35
N GLU A 192 16.30 11.19 -6.96
CA GLU A 192 17.23 12.13 -7.60
C GLU A 192 17.46 11.79 -9.08
N LYS A 193 17.62 10.50 -9.38
CA LYS A 193 17.73 10.01 -10.76
C LYS A 193 16.48 10.35 -11.58
N ILE A 194 15.27 10.15 -11.03
CA ILE A 194 14.02 10.55 -11.71
C ILE A 194 13.96 12.07 -11.92
N ALA A 195 14.38 12.85 -10.92
CA ALA A 195 14.34 14.31 -10.98
C ALA A 195 15.24 14.91 -12.07
N THR A 196 16.33 14.22 -12.40
CA THR A 196 17.28 14.59 -13.47
C THR A 196 16.88 14.09 -14.86
N MET A 197 15.90 13.18 -14.96
CA MET A 197 15.40 12.75 -16.26
C MET A 197 14.74 13.91 -17.02
N PRO A 198 14.92 14.00 -18.35
CA PRO A 198 14.25 15.03 -19.14
C PRO A 198 12.74 14.89 -18.94
N LYS A 199 12.10 16.01 -18.59
CA LYS A 199 10.65 16.04 -18.40
C LYS A 199 9.98 15.57 -19.69
N PRO A 200 8.96 14.71 -19.62
CA PRO A 200 8.22 14.33 -20.82
C PRO A 200 7.70 15.60 -21.51
N PRO A 201 7.65 15.62 -22.85
CA PRO A 201 7.14 16.76 -23.59
C PRO A 201 5.76 17.13 -23.03
N ARG A 202 5.51 18.43 -22.88
CA ARG A 202 4.23 18.91 -22.34
C ARG A 202 3.12 18.35 -23.23
N PRO A 203 2.12 17.65 -22.67
CA PRO A 203 1.06 17.09 -23.48
C PRO A 203 0.32 18.23 -24.19
N GLN A 204 0.03 18.04 -25.48
CA GLN A 204 -0.71 19.01 -26.27
C GLN A 204 -2.20 18.93 -25.92
N CYS A 205 -2.61 19.72 -24.92
CA CYS A 205 -3.99 19.79 -24.49
C CYS A 205 -4.80 20.65 -25.48
N LYS A 206 -5.47 20.03 -26.45
CA LYS A 206 -6.49 20.74 -27.25
C LYS A 206 -7.65 21.09 -26.32
N LYS A 207 -8.00 22.38 -26.21
CA LYS A 207 -9.24 22.77 -25.52
C LYS A 207 -10.39 22.06 -26.23
N PRO A 208 -11.31 21.41 -25.50
CA PRO A 208 -12.52 20.89 -26.13
C PRO A 208 -13.19 22.05 -26.85
N ILE A 209 -13.49 21.87 -28.14
CA ILE A 209 -14.26 22.84 -28.90
C ILE A 209 -15.58 22.95 -28.16
N SER A 210 -15.77 24.06 -27.44
CA SER A 210 -17.04 24.41 -26.84
C SER A 210 -18.04 24.47 -27.98
N LYS A 211 -18.75 23.35 -28.23
CA LYS A 211 -20.01 23.39 -28.94
C LYS A 211 -20.89 24.27 -28.06
N ARG A 212 -20.91 25.58 -28.35
CA ARG A 212 -21.95 26.47 -27.86
C ARG A 212 -23.23 25.69 -28.13
N SER A 213 -23.94 25.35 -27.07
CA SER A 213 -25.33 24.95 -27.16
C SER A 213 -25.98 26.00 -28.04
N LEU A 214 -26.22 25.63 -29.30
CA LEU A 214 -27.21 26.29 -30.12
C LEU A 214 -28.46 26.16 -29.27
N ASN A 215 -28.87 27.28 -28.67
CA ASN A 215 -30.20 27.43 -28.11
C ASN A 215 -31.15 27.08 -29.24
N LEU A 216 -31.61 25.83 -29.25
CA LEU A 216 -32.84 25.47 -29.93
C LEU A 216 -33.92 26.21 -29.13
N PHE A 217 -34.51 27.16 -29.85
CA PHE A 217 -35.58 28.07 -29.48
C PHE A 217 -36.65 27.45 -28.58
#